data_AF-A0A7W4DWA0-F1
#
_entry.id   AF-A0A7W4DWA0-F1
#
_cell.length_a   1.000
_cell.length_b   1.000
_cell.length_c   1.000
_cell.angle_alpha   90.00
_cell.angle_beta   90.00
_cell.angle_gamma   90.00
#
_symmetry.space_group_name_H-M   'P 1'
#
loop_
_entity.id
_entity.type
_entity.pdbx_description
1 polymer ?
#
loop_
_entity_poly.entity_id
_entity_poly.type
_entity_poly.pdbx_seq_one_letter_code
_entity_poly.pdbx_strand_id
1 'polypeptide(L)'
;MERGRSVIVKICLLVLALRWFWFGDAFAQSALQQERAAYRDTYKNFAIAKMHEHGIPASITLAQGMLESGNGKSRLAVEGNNHFGIKCHSDWKGKRMYHDDDQRGECFRVYKNAGQSFEDHSAFLRGSRRYAFLFDLRPTDYKEWAYGLKQAGYATDPRYAERLIAIIEEEELWKLDSGIKVEVPSPRALELPQRMEGKALLEAKLGGEHKVFVRNRVEYIVVEPHDTYASLSRAMEMMQWELQRYNELPTRDLPPAGTILYIQPKRRKAAFGEQTHVVEAGETLYSISQRYAMKSASLRKKNHIAAGEEVVPGQVLYLRKEAPKQE
;
A
#
# COMPACT_ATOMS: atom_id res chain seq x y z
N MET A 1 53.29 -41.58 -37.32
CA MET A 1 52.85 -40.43 -38.13
C MET A 1 51.39 -40.70 -38.43
N GLU A 2 50.38 -39.94 -38.03
CA GLU A 2 50.28 -38.50 -37.76
C GLU A 2 49.31 -38.24 -36.60
N ARG A 3 49.65 -37.24 -35.78
CA ARG A 3 48.78 -36.63 -34.77
C ARG A 3 48.01 -35.48 -35.42
N GLY A 4 46.77 -35.27 -35.00
CA GLY A 4 46.19 -33.92 -34.97
C GLY A 4 44.89 -33.73 -35.76
N ARG A 5 43.76 -34.23 -35.26
CA ARG A 5 42.40 -33.78 -35.66
C ARG A 5 41.39 -34.07 -34.55
N SER A 6 41.52 -33.43 -33.38
CA SER A 6 40.44 -33.45 -32.38
C SER A 6 40.59 -32.35 -31.33
N VAL A 7 40.58 -31.07 -31.74
CA VAL A 7 40.36 -29.96 -30.78
C VAL A 7 39.51 -28.82 -31.37
N ILE A 8 39.46 -28.63 -32.70
CA ILE A 8 38.85 -27.42 -33.27
C ILE A 8 37.30 -27.44 -33.36
N VAL A 9 36.64 -28.59 -33.25
CA VAL A 9 35.17 -28.66 -33.44
C VAL A 9 34.36 -28.51 -32.14
N LYS A 10 34.99 -28.54 -30.96
CA LYS A 10 34.26 -28.39 -29.67
C LYS A 10 34.22 -26.97 -29.10
N ILE A 11 34.90 -25.99 -29.71
CA ILE A 11 34.90 -24.59 -29.23
C ILE A 11 33.82 -23.73 -29.92
N CYS A 12 33.31 -24.11 -31.09
CA CYS A 12 32.29 -23.31 -31.79
C CYS A 12 30.85 -23.46 -31.27
N LEU A 13 30.52 -24.51 -30.49
CA LEU A 13 29.15 -24.71 -29.99
C LEU A 13 28.87 -24.05 -28.63
N LEU A 14 29.91 -23.62 -27.90
CA LEU A 14 29.76 -22.91 -26.62
C LEU A 14 29.62 -21.38 -26.76
N VAL A 15 29.97 -20.81 -27.91
CA VAL A 15 29.82 -19.36 -28.18
C VAL A 15 28.41 -19.02 -28.71
N LEU A 16 27.68 -19.99 -29.26
CA LEU A 16 26.31 -19.78 -29.79
C LEU A 16 25.21 -19.93 -28.72
N ALA A 17 25.42 -20.75 -27.69
CA ALA A 17 24.47 -20.88 -26.57
C ALA A 17 24.52 -19.69 -25.58
N LEU A 18 25.67 -19.00 -25.48
CA LEU A 18 25.82 -17.77 -24.68
C LEU A 18 25.26 -16.52 -25.36
N ARG A 19 24.86 -16.59 -26.64
CA ARG A 19 24.22 -15.47 -27.35
C ARG A 19 22.71 -15.43 -27.21
N TRP A 20 22.04 -16.54 -26.89
CA TRP A 20 20.57 -16.55 -26.80
C TRP A 20 20.04 -15.98 -25.48
N PHE A 21 20.87 -15.92 -24.43
CA PHE A 21 20.49 -15.34 -23.15
C PHE A 21 20.60 -13.81 -23.09
N TRP A 22 21.32 -13.16 -24.01
CA TRP A 22 21.55 -11.71 -23.99
C TRP A 22 20.57 -10.91 -24.86
N PHE A 23 19.93 -11.52 -25.86
CA PHE A 23 18.98 -10.79 -26.71
C PHE A 23 17.59 -10.66 -26.07
N GLY A 24 17.13 -11.61 -25.25
CA GLY A 24 15.80 -11.57 -24.62
C GLY A 24 15.62 -10.40 -23.65
N ASP A 25 16.63 -10.12 -22.83
CA ASP A 25 16.59 -9.04 -21.84
C ASP A 25 16.56 -7.65 -22.49
N ALA A 26 17.31 -7.45 -23.59
CA ALA A 26 17.33 -6.18 -24.30
C ALA A 26 15.97 -5.83 -24.94
N PHE A 27 15.24 -6.81 -25.48
CA PHE A 27 13.90 -6.60 -26.04
C PHE A 27 12.86 -6.30 -24.95
N ALA A 28 12.85 -7.04 -23.85
CA ALA A 28 11.91 -6.81 -22.74
C ALA A 28 12.13 -5.45 -22.07
N GLN A 29 13.39 -5.06 -21.88
CA GLN A 29 13.75 -3.74 -21.34
C GLN A 29 13.33 -2.61 -22.28
N SER A 30 13.48 -2.79 -23.61
CA SER A 30 13.02 -1.81 -24.60
C SER A 30 11.50 -1.62 -24.62
N ALA A 31 10.72 -2.69 -24.42
CA ALA A 31 9.27 -2.63 -24.39
C ALA A 31 8.75 -1.92 -23.13
N LEU A 32 9.29 -2.25 -21.95
CA LEU A 32 8.92 -1.58 -20.70
C LEU A 32 9.25 -0.07 -20.75
N GLN A 33 10.41 0.28 -21.31
CA GLN A 33 10.81 1.67 -21.46
C GLN A 33 9.89 2.44 -22.42
N GLN A 34 9.46 1.81 -23.52
CA GLN A 34 8.47 2.42 -24.42
C GLN A 34 7.11 2.64 -23.73
N GLU A 35 6.65 1.69 -22.92
CA GLU A 35 5.39 1.82 -22.17
C GLU A 35 5.45 2.97 -21.16
N ARG A 36 6.54 3.06 -20.40
CA ARG A 36 6.74 4.16 -19.45
C ARG A 36 6.88 5.50 -20.16
N ALA A 37 7.58 5.54 -21.30
CA ALA A 37 7.67 6.73 -22.11
C ALA A 37 6.29 7.21 -22.59
N ALA A 38 5.46 6.30 -23.12
CA ALA A 38 4.09 6.61 -23.54
C ALA A 38 3.23 7.11 -22.37
N TYR A 39 3.35 6.48 -21.20
CA TYR A 39 2.65 6.92 -19.99
C TYR A 39 3.11 8.32 -19.55
N ARG A 40 4.43 8.56 -19.52
CA ARG A 40 5.01 9.87 -19.19
C ARG A 40 4.46 10.94 -20.12
N ASP A 41 4.52 10.72 -21.43
CA ASP A 41 4.12 11.74 -22.40
C ASP A 41 2.63 12.05 -22.34
N THR A 42 1.81 11.05 -22.02
CA THR A 42 0.36 11.23 -21.85
C THR A 42 0.01 11.99 -20.58
N TYR A 43 0.65 11.69 -19.44
CA TYR A 43 0.18 12.13 -18.12
C TYR A 43 1.08 13.15 -17.40
N LYS A 44 2.29 13.46 -17.91
CA LYS A 44 3.23 14.40 -17.27
C LYS A 44 2.61 15.76 -16.95
N ASN A 45 1.74 16.27 -17.81
CA ASN A 45 1.10 17.57 -17.60
C ASN A 45 0.15 17.57 -16.40
N PHE A 46 -0.52 16.44 -16.10
CA PHE A 46 -1.29 16.32 -14.86
C PHE A 46 -0.36 16.34 -13.65
N ALA A 47 0.73 15.58 -13.67
CA ALA A 47 1.69 15.54 -12.56
C ALA A 47 2.33 16.92 -12.29
N ILE A 48 2.72 17.65 -13.34
CA ILE A 48 3.24 19.02 -13.22
C ILE A 48 2.18 19.96 -12.63
N ALA A 49 0.94 19.90 -13.14
CA ALA A 49 -0.15 20.71 -12.58
C ALA A 49 -0.36 20.42 -11.09
N LYS A 50 -0.33 19.15 -10.67
CA LYS A 50 -0.45 18.78 -9.25
C LYS A 50 0.77 19.18 -8.42
N MET A 51 1.96 19.24 -9.00
CA MET A 51 3.11 19.82 -8.32
C MET A 51 2.89 21.30 -8.01
N HIS A 52 2.33 22.07 -8.94
CA HIS A 52 1.99 23.47 -8.72
C HIS A 52 0.85 23.66 -7.70
N GLU A 53 -0.18 22.84 -7.77
CA GLU A 53 -1.39 23.00 -6.95
C GLU A 53 -1.26 22.43 -5.54
N HIS A 54 -0.52 21.34 -5.38
CA HIS A 54 -0.43 20.58 -4.13
C HIS A 54 0.98 20.53 -3.54
N GLY A 55 2.03 20.83 -4.30
CA GLY A 55 3.42 20.83 -3.83
C GLY A 55 4.08 19.45 -3.73
N ILE A 56 3.50 18.43 -4.39
CA ILE A 56 4.09 17.10 -4.51
C ILE A 56 5.01 17.09 -5.74
N PRO A 57 6.25 16.57 -5.68
CA PRO A 57 7.10 16.48 -6.87
C PRO A 57 6.37 15.79 -8.02
N ALA A 58 6.47 16.36 -9.23
CA ALA A 58 5.85 15.79 -10.42
C ALA A 58 6.42 14.40 -10.72
N SER A 59 7.72 14.22 -10.49
CA SER A 59 8.41 12.93 -10.60
C SER A 59 7.79 11.85 -9.70
N ILE A 60 7.50 12.19 -8.43
CA ILE A 60 6.87 11.29 -7.46
C ILE A 60 5.47 10.90 -7.92
N THR A 61 4.64 11.89 -8.24
CA THR A 61 3.25 11.66 -8.65
C THR A 61 3.19 10.76 -9.89
N LEU A 62 4.06 11.02 -10.87
CA LEU A 62 4.08 10.29 -12.12
C LEU A 62 4.66 8.88 -11.96
N ALA A 63 5.72 8.71 -11.14
CA ALA A 63 6.30 7.40 -10.84
C ALA A 63 5.32 6.51 -10.06
N GLN A 64 4.60 7.07 -9.08
CA GLN A 64 3.51 6.37 -8.40
C GLN A 64 2.43 5.97 -9.41
N GLY A 65 1.99 6.90 -10.26
CA GLY A 65 1.02 6.58 -11.31
C GLY A 65 1.46 5.42 -12.20
N MET A 66 2.71 5.41 -12.68
CA MET A 66 3.26 4.29 -13.46
C MET A 66 3.27 2.98 -12.66
N LEU A 67 3.71 3.03 -11.41
CA LEU A 67 3.85 1.87 -10.55
C LEU A 67 2.50 1.22 -10.21
N GLU A 68 1.54 2.02 -9.76
CA GLU A 68 0.23 1.56 -9.29
C GLU A 68 -0.69 1.14 -10.44
N SER A 69 -0.58 1.79 -11.61
CA SER A 69 -1.43 1.48 -12.77
C SER A 69 -0.83 0.46 -13.74
N GLY A 70 0.39 -0.01 -13.49
CA GLY A 70 1.13 -0.85 -14.45
C GLY A 70 1.37 -0.13 -15.78
N ASN A 71 1.90 1.09 -15.71
CA ASN A 71 2.07 2.02 -16.85
C ASN A 71 0.74 2.31 -17.59
N GLY A 72 -0.35 2.46 -16.84
CA GLY A 72 -1.68 2.81 -17.38
C GLY A 72 -2.45 1.65 -17.98
N LYS A 73 -1.92 0.43 -17.92
CA LYS A 73 -2.53 -0.76 -18.55
C LYS A 73 -3.45 -1.56 -17.62
N SER A 74 -3.42 -1.27 -16.31
CA SER A 74 -4.33 -1.92 -15.38
C SER A 74 -5.79 -1.67 -15.75
N ARG A 75 -6.66 -2.62 -15.45
CA ARG A 75 -8.10 -2.49 -15.69
C ARG A 75 -8.69 -1.24 -15.03
N LEU A 76 -8.23 -0.91 -13.82
CA LEU A 76 -8.65 0.29 -13.09
C LEU A 76 -8.28 1.58 -13.83
N ALA A 77 -7.08 1.64 -14.44
CA ALA A 77 -6.67 2.78 -15.24
C ALA A 77 -7.43 2.87 -16.57
N VAL A 78 -7.54 1.76 -17.31
CA VAL A 78 -8.14 1.74 -18.65
C VAL A 78 -9.66 1.97 -18.60
N GLU A 79 -10.39 1.27 -17.75
CA GLU A 79 -11.85 1.36 -17.69
C GLU A 79 -12.32 2.45 -16.71
N GLY A 80 -11.55 2.65 -15.63
CA GLY A 80 -11.94 3.50 -14.51
C GLY A 80 -11.27 4.87 -14.49
N ASN A 81 -10.28 5.13 -15.34
CA ASN A 81 -9.38 6.29 -15.23
C ASN A 81 -8.75 6.41 -13.84
N ASN A 82 -8.60 5.30 -13.11
CA ASN A 82 -8.12 5.27 -11.73
C ASN A 82 -6.69 4.73 -11.69
N HIS A 83 -5.73 5.65 -11.77
CA HIS A 83 -4.31 5.33 -11.90
C HIS A 83 -3.62 4.96 -10.57
N PHE A 84 -4.27 5.24 -9.44
CA PHE A 84 -3.70 5.09 -8.10
C PHE A 84 -4.46 4.06 -7.25
N GLY A 85 -5.35 3.28 -7.86
CA GLY A 85 -6.12 2.24 -7.16
C GLY A 85 -7.03 2.80 -6.06
N ILE A 86 -7.56 4.02 -6.21
CA ILE A 86 -8.32 4.69 -5.15
C ILE A 86 -9.66 3.98 -4.93
N LYS A 87 -9.82 3.43 -3.73
CA LYS A 87 -11.02 2.70 -3.32
C LYS A 87 -12.19 3.65 -3.06
N CYS A 88 -13.42 3.14 -3.19
CA CYS A 88 -14.61 3.87 -2.80
C CYS A 88 -14.63 4.04 -1.27
N HIS A 89 -14.95 5.25 -0.81
CA HIS A 89 -15.30 5.51 0.58
C HIS A 89 -16.82 5.70 0.72
N SER A 90 -17.33 5.73 1.95
CA SER A 90 -18.79 5.85 2.22
C SER A 90 -19.40 7.15 1.67
N ASP A 91 -18.59 8.19 1.55
CA ASP A 91 -18.95 9.49 1.00
C ASP A 91 -18.83 9.59 -0.52
N TRP A 92 -18.16 8.65 -1.19
CA TRP A 92 -17.98 8.68 -2.64
C TRP A 92 -19.33 8.54 -3.37
N LYS A 93 -19.77 9.61 -4.04
CA LYS A 93 -21.03 9.64 -4.81
C LYS A 93 -20.85 9.46 -6.32
N GLY A 94 -19.61 9.37 -6.80
CA GLY A 94 -19.30 9.20 -8.21
C GLY A 94 -19.52 7.77 -8.71
N LYS A 95 -19.14 7.54 -9.98
CA LYS A 95 -19.18 6.21 -10.61
C LYS A 95 -18.22 5.25 -9.88
N ARG A 96 -18.50 3.96 -9.96
CA ARG A 96 -17.78 2.90 -9.24
C ARG A 96 -17.56 1.71 -10.15
N MET A 97 -16.47 1.00 -9.92
CA MET A 97 -16.23 -0.31 -10.52
C MET A 97 -15.77 -1.30 -9.44
N TYR A 98 -15.97 -2.58 -9.69
CA TYR A 98 -15.55 -3.64 -8.80
C TYR A 98 -14.38 -4.41 -9.41
N HIS A 99 -13.37 -4.69 -8.60
CA HIS A 99 -12.16 -5.39 -8.99
C HIS A 99 -11.64 -6.20 -7.79
N ASP A 100 -11.07 -7.37 -8.06
CA ASP A 100 -10.41 -8.18 -7.04
C ASP A 100 -8.99 -7.65 -6.85
N ASP A 101 -8.64 -7.21 -5.64
CA ASP A 101 -7.30 -6.70 -5.31
C ASP A 101 -6.76 -7.41 -4.05
N ASP A 102 -6.88 -6.82 -2.87
CA ASP A 102 -6.59 -7.49 -1.61
C ASP A 102 -7.73 -8.47 -1.23
N GLN A 103 -8.96 -8.14 -1.60
CA GLN A 103 -10.18 -8.94 -1.38
C GLN A 103 -11.00 -9.05 -2.66
N ARG A 104 -11.90 -10.03 -2.71
CA ARG A 104 -12.85 -10.16 -3.83
C ARG A 104 -13.88 -9.04 -3.80
N GLY A 105 -14.15 -8.45 -4.96
CA GLY A 105 -15.22 -7.48 -5.15
C GLY A 105 -14.99 -6.14 -4.45
N GLU A 106 -13.74 -5.69 -4.34
CA GLU A 106 -13.43 -4.37 -3.78
C GLU A 106 -13.94 -3.26 -4.70
N CYS A 107 -14.42 -2.17 -4.09
CA CYS A 107 -14.97 -1.02 -4.81
C CYS A 107 -13.89 0.00 -5.10
N PHE A 108 -13.78 0.41 -6.36
CA PHE A 108 -12.87 1.46 -6.82
C PHE A 108 -13.62 2.62 -7.43
N ARG A 109 -13.11 3.83 -7.21
CA ARG A 109 -13.63 5.05 -7.83
C ARG A 109 -13.45 4.97 -9.35
N VAL A 110 -14.44 5.45 -10.10
CA VAL A 110 -14.37 5.63 -11.55
C VAL A 110 -14.45 7.12 -11.84
N TYR A 111 -13.49 7.59 -12.62
CA TYR A 111 -13.31 8.99 -12.96
C TYR A 111 -13.69 9.27 -14.41
N LYS A 112 -14.01 10.54 -14.69
CA LYS A 112 -14.29 10.98 -16.06
C LYS A 112 -13.03 11.01 -16.93
N ASN A 113 -11.87 11.25 -16.33
CA ASN A 113 -10.56 11.26 -16.96
C ASN A 113 -9.47 11.00 -15.92
N ALA A 114 -8.27 10.64 -16.38
CA ALA A 114 -7.12 10.36 -15.52
C ALA A 114 -6.81 11.51 -14.55
N GLY A 115 -6.88 12.76 -15.01
CA GLY A 115 -6.58 13.95 -14.21
C GLY A 115 -7.37 14.06 -12.91
N GLN A 116 -8.60 13.55 -12.87
CA GLN A 116 -9.38 13.49 -11.63
C GLN A 116 -8.81 12.49 -10.61
N SER A 117 -8.24 11.36 -11.05
CA SER A 117 -7.55 10.44 -10.14
C SER A 117 -6.23 11.02 -9.62
N PHE A 118 -5.53 11.81 -10.44
CA PHE A 118 -4.33 12.55 -10.02
C PHE A 118 -4.68 13.62 -8.98
N GLU A 119 -5.80 14.32 -9.15
CA GLU A 119 -6.31 15.26 -8.16
C GLU A 119 -6.62 14.58 -6.84
N ASP A 120 -7.42 13.52 -6.87
CA ASP A 120 -7.86 12.82 -5.65
C ASP A 120 -6.67 12.19 -4.89
N HIS A 121 -5.69 11.67 -5.61
CA HIS A 121 -4.41 11.21 -5.04
C HIS A 121 -3.62 12.35 -4.38
N SER A 122 -3.51 13.48 -5.06
CA SER A 122 -2.74 14.64 -4.56
C SER A 122 -3.40 15.25 -3.33
N ALA A 123 -4.73 15.41 -3.35
CA ALA A 123 -5.52 15.87 -2.23
C ALA A 123 -5.41 14.94 -1.02
N PHE A 124 -5.37 13.62 -1.25
CA PHE A 124 -5.14 12.65 -0.18
C PHE A 124 -3.77 12.83 0.49
N LEU A 125 -2.68 12.89 -0.30
CA LEU A 125 -1.33 13.07 0.26
C LEU A 125 -1.20 14.40 1.01
N ARG A 126 -1.73 15.48 0.44
CA ARG A 126 -1.65 16.82 1.04
C ARG A 126 -2.53 17.00 2.27
N GLY A 127 -3.73 16.42 2.27
CA GLY A 127 -4.69 16.52 3.37
C GLY A 127 -4.37 15.61 4.56
N SER A 128 -3.43 14.69 4.41
CA SER A 128 -3.03 13.74 5.43
C SER A 128 -1.85 14.26 6.25
N ARG A 129 -2.10 14.51 7.54
CA ARG A 129 -1.07 14.87 8.53
C ARG A 129 0.09 13.87 8.58
N ARG A 130 -0.20 12.57 8.41
CA ARG A 130 0.79 11.52 8.26
C ARG A 130 1.85 11.80 7.18
N TYR A 131 1.43 12.38 6.06
CA TYR A 131 2.32 12.74 4.95
C TYR A 131 2.75 14.21 4.98
N ALA A 132 2.18 15.03 5.88
CA ALA A 132 2.39 16.47 5.88
C ALA A 132 3.87 16.88 6.02
N PHE A 133 4.70 16.07 6.69
CA PHE A 133 6.15 16.31 6.80
C PHE A 133 6.89 16.25 5.46
N LEU A 134 6.35 15.55 4.47
CA LEU A 134 6.96 15.46 3.14
C LEU A 134 6.98 16.83 2.45
N PHE A 135 6.00 17.69 2.77
CA PHE A 135 5.90 19.03 2.19
C PHE A 135 6.86 20.03 2.83
N ASP A 136 7.58 19.63 3.89
CA ASP A 136 8.70 20.40 4.44
C ASP A 136 10.01 20.11 3.67
N LEU A 137 10.04 19.04 2.87
CA LEU A 137 11.18 18.68 2.03
C LEU A 137 11.27 19.59 0.81
N ARG A 138 12.46 19.67 0.22
CA ARG A 138 12.63 20.37 -1.05
C ARG A 138 11.81 19.66 -2.13
N PRO A 139 11.04 20.38 -2.97
CA PRO A 139 10.24 19.78 -4.04
C PRO A 139 11.07 19.04 -5.12
N THR A 140 12.39 19.24 -5.15
CA THR A 140 13.31 18.54 -6.06
C THR A 140 13.93 17.28 -5.44
N ASP A 141 13.67 17.00 -4.16
CA ASP A 141 14.28 15.90 -3.42
C ASP A 141 13.41 14.64 -3.44
N TYR A 142 13.22 14.09 -4.63
CA TYR A 142 12.36 12.92 -4.83
C TYR A 142 12.87 11.67 -4.07
N LYS A 143 14.16 11.60 -3.72
CA LYS A 143 14.71 10.47 -2.95
C LYS A 143 14.18 10.49 -1.52
N GLU A 144 14.27 11.64 -0.84
CA GLU A 144 13.70 11.83 0.49
C GLU A 144 12.17 11.69 0.47
N TRP A 145 11.50 12.17 -0.58
CA TRP A 145 10.07 11.93 -0.76
C TRP A 145 9.72 10.44 -0.87
N ALA A 146 10.44 9.66 -1.67
CA ALA A 146 10.19 8.23 -1.84
C ALA A 146 10.40 7.44 -0.53
N TYR A 147 11.49 7.73 0.19
CA TYR A 147 11.74 7.13 1.50
C TYR A 147 10.73 7.58 2.55
N GLY A 148 10.36 8.86 2.57
CA GLY A 148 9.38 9.41 3.48
C GLY A 148 7.98 8.84 3.24
N LEU A 149 7.54 8.67 1.99
CA LEU A 149 6.29 7.98 1.64
C LEU A 149 6.27 6.55 2.21
N LYS A 150 7.39 5.83 2.07
CA LYS A 150 7.53 4.49 2.64
C LYS A 150 7.51 4.51 4.17
N GLN A 151 8.21 5.44 4.80
CA GLN A 151 8.26 5.62 6.25
C GLN A 151 6.86 5.95 6.81
N ALA A 152 6.10 6.78 6.11
CA ALA A 152 4.71 7.11 6.40
C ALA A 152 3.72 5.96 6.08
N GLY A 153 4.20 4.81 5.62
CA GLY A 153 3.37 3.63 5.43
C GLY A 153 2.50 3.65 4.17
N TYR A 154 2.84 4.45 3.15
CA TYR A 154 2.09 4.47 1.88
C TYR A 154 1.97 3.07 1.25
N ALA A 155 3.03 2.28 1.32
CA ALA A 155 3.06 0.91 0.83
C ALA A 155 3.68 -0.07 1.85
N THR A 156 3.21 -1.31 1.87
CA THR A 156 3.78 -2.36 2.71
C THR A 156 5.07 -2.97 2.14
N ASP A 157 5.29 -2.88 0.82
CA ASP A 157 6.47 -3.41 0.13
C ASP A 157 7.76 -2.77 0.67
N PRO A 158 8.72 -3.54 1.22
CA PRO A 158 9.97 -2.97 1.74
C PRO A 158 10.83 -2.29 0.66
N ARG A 159 10.62 -2.62 -0.63
CA ARG A 159 11.38 -2.04 -1.76
C ARG A 159 10.66 -0.88 -2.45
N TYR A 160 9.59 -0.36 -1.85
CA TYR A 160 8.74 0.64 -2.50
C TYR A 160 9.50 1.91 -2.88
N ALA A 161 10.29 2.45 -1.95
CA ALA A 161 11.05 3.67 -2.18
C ALA A 161 12.06 3.49 -3.31
N GLU A 162 12.79 2.38 -3.30
CA GLU A 162 13.79 2.04 -4.32
C GLU A 162 13.14 1.85 -5.70
N ARG A 163 11.93 1.27 -5.75
CA ARG A 163 11.19 1.09 -7.01
C ARG A 163 10.74 2.43 -7.60
N LEU A 164 10.28 3.36 -6.76
CA LEU A 164 9.95 4.71 -7.22
C LEU A 164 11.19 5.45 -7.72
N ILE A 165 12.29 5.43 -6.95
CA ILE A 165 13.55 6.05 -7.33
C ILE A 165 14.05 5.47 -8.67
N ALA A 166 13.99 4.15 -8.85
CA ALA A 166 14.38 3.52 -10.12
C ALA A 166 13.56 4.04 -11.30
N ILE A 167 12.23 4.12 -11.17
CA ILE A 167 11.37 4.67 -12.22
C ILE A 167 11.72 6.13 -12.52
N ILE A 168 11.94 6.95 -11.48
CA ILE A 168 12.26 8.38 -11.64
C ILE A 168 13.59 8.57 -12.36
N GLU A 169 14.60 7.77 -12.04
CA GLU A 169 15.93 7.86 -12.63
C GLU A 169 15.93 7.32 -14.07
N GLU A 170 15.32 6.15 -14.31
CA GLU A 170 15.27 5.48 -15.63
C GLU A 170 14.47 6.29 -16.67
N GLU A 171 13.40 6.95 -16.24
CA GLU A 171 12.55 7.77 -17.11
C GLU A 171 12.90 9.26 -17.04
N GLU A 172 13.96 9.62 -16.31
CA GLU A 172 14.47 10.97 -16.06
C GLU A 172 13.38 11.96 -15.58
N LEU A 173 12.44 11.48 -14.77
CA LEU A 173 11.27 12.26 -14.34
C LEU A 173 11.63 13.44 -13.44
N TRP A 174 12.77 13.40 -12.77
CA TRP A 174 13.29 14.50 -11.95
C TRP A 174 13.49 15.80 -12.74
N LYS A 175 13.61 15.72 -14.09
CA LYS A 175 13.64 16.89 -14.97
C LYS A 175 12.32 17.69 -14.90
N LEU A 176 11.21 17.03 -14.59
CA LEU A 176 9.89 17.65 -14.44
C LEU A 176 9.77 18.49 -13.16
N ASP A 177 10.62 18.25 -12.16
CA ASP A 177 10.59 18.97 -10.88
C ASP A 177 11.37 20.29 -10.92
N SER A 178 12.18 20.48 -11.98
CA SER A 178 13.09 21.61 -12.12
C SER A 178 12.40 22.84 -12.73
N GLY A 179 12.81 24.04 -12.30
CA GLY A 179 12.27 25.29 -12.83
C GLY A 179 10.85 25.64 -12.35
N ILE A 180 10.28 24.83 -11.46
CA ILE A 180 8.97 25.05 -10.84
C ILE A 180 9.14 25.73 -9.48
N LYS A 181 8.55 26.91 -9.32
CA LYS A 181 8.32 27.51 -8.01
C LYS A 181 7.08 26.88 -7.40
N VAL A 182 7.27 26.06 -6.38
CA VAL A 182 6.18 25.59 -5.53
C VAL A 182 5.88 26.69 -4.52
N GLU A 183 4.81 27.44 -4.76
CA GLU A 183 4.37 28.55 -3.89
C GLU A 183 3.39 28.11 -2.81
N VAL A 184 2.97 26.84 -2.86
CA VAL A 184 2.00 26.29 -1.91
C VAL A 184 2.71 25.94 -0.61
N PRO A 185 2.33 26.54 0.53
CA PRO A 185 2.99 26.27 1.80
C PRO A 185 2.78 24.83 2.27
N SER A 186 3.69 24.31 3.08
CA SER A 186 3.53 23.01 3.74
C SER A 186 2.23 22.98 4.55
N PRO A 187 1.45 21.88 4.52
CA PRO A 187 0.29 21.72 5.40
C PRO A 187 0.63 21.93 6.88
N ARG A 188 1.86 21.60 7.32
CA ARG A 188 2.34 21.87 8.69
C ARG A 188 2.57 23.35 8.98
N ALA A 189 3.05 24.12 8.00
CA ALA A 189 3.15 25.57 8.13
C ALA A 189 1.77 26.24 8.20
N LEU A 190 0.74 25.57 7.66
CA LEU A 190 -0.65 25.99 7.76
C LEU A 190 -1.33 25.53 9.06
N GLU A 191 -0.69 24.71 9.93
CA GLU A 191 -1.22 24.26 11.24
C GLU A 191 -1.18 25.36 12.34
N LEU A 192 -1.44 26.62 11.99
CA LEU A 192 -2.35 27.42 12.83
C LEU A 192 -3.75 26.84 12.62
N PRO A 193 -4.66 26.75 13.60
CA PRO A 193 -5.91 25.99 13.45
C PRO A 193 -6.82 26.60 12.37
N GLN A 194 -6.63 26.21 11.12
CA GLN A 194 -7.44 26.64 9.99
C GLN A 194 -8.63 25.70 9.91
N ARG A 195 -9.76 26.19 10.45
CA ARG A 195 -11.15 25.71 10.34
C ARG A 195 -11.31 24.44 9.49
N MET A 196 -11.24 23.29 10.13
CA MET A 196 -11.97 22.14 9.61
C MET A 196 -13.46 22.54 9.55
N GLU A 197 -14.07 22.54 8.37
CA GLU A 197 -15.48 22.86 8.25
C GLU A 197 -16.37 21.72 8.76
N GLY A 198 -17.59 22.09 9.19
CA GLY A 198 -18.41 21.38 10.18
C GLY A 198 -18.41 19.86 10.13
N LYS A 199 -18.62 19.24 8.96
CA LYS A 199 -18.68 17.78 8.83
C LYS A 199 -17.31 17.11 9.03
N ALA A 200 -16.25 17.68 8.47
CA ALA A 200 -14.90 17.14 8.61
C ALA A 200 -14.41 17.24 10.06
N LEU A 201 -14.64 18.40 10.69
CA LEU A 201 -14.35 18.62 12.10
C LEU A 201 -15.13 17.67 13.00
N LEU A 202 -16.43 17.51 12.73
CA LEU A 202 -17.28 16.61 13.50
C LEU A 202 -16.79 15.17 13.42
N GLU A 203 -16.52 14.66 12.22
CA GLU A 203 -16.04 13.27 12.05
C GLU A 203 -14.62 13.07 12.59
N ALA A 204 -13.74 14.07 12.54
CA ALA A 204 -12.42 13.99 13.18
C ALA A 204 -12.50 14.07 14.71
N LYS A 205 -13.42 14.87 15.28
CA LYS A 205 -13.70 14.89 16.72
C LYS A 205 -14.30 13.57 17.18
N LEU A 206 -15.26 13.03 16.43
CA LEU A 206 -15.89 11.74 16.69
C LEU A 206 -14.90 10.56 16.63
N GLY A 207 -13.81 10.65 15.86
CA GLY A 207 -12.76 9.61 15.91
C GLY A 207 -11.56 9.98 16.79
N GLY A 208 -11.42 11.23 17.22
CA GLY A 208 -10.17 11.81 17.73
C GLY A 208 -9.92 11.65 19.23
N GLU A 209 -10.91 11.12 19.97
CA GLU A 209 -10.81 10.92 21.43
C GLU A 209 -10.38 9.50 21.83
N HIS A 210 -10.12 8.64 20.85
CA HIS A 210 -9.75 7.25 21.10
C HIS A 210 -8.42 7.14 21.85
N LYS A 211 -8.46 6.47 23.00
CA LYS A 211 -7.23 6.07 23.68
C LYS A 211 -6.52 5.00 22.87
N VAL A 212 -5.28 5.27 22.48
CA VAL A 212 -4.41 4.28 21.82
C VAL A 212 -3.80 3.36 22.87
N PHE A 213 -3.97 2.05 22.65
CA PHE A 213 -3.38 0.99 23.44
C PHE A 213 -2.32 0.26 22.63
N VAL A 214 -1.44 -0.46 23.32
CA VAL A 214 -0.37 -1.24 22.67
C VAL A 214 -0.45 -2.69 23.12
N ARG A 215 -0.42 -3.63 22.17
CA ARG A 215 -0.29 -5.07 22.42
C ARG A 215 0.67 -5.70 21.44
N ASN A 216 1.62 -6.50 21.93
CA ASN A 216 2.67 -7.12 21.08
C ASN A 216 3.41 -6.09 20.19
N ARG A 217 3.61 -4.87 20.71
CA ARG A 217 4.16 -3.72 19.98
C ARG A 217 3.34 -3.34 18.74
N VAL A 218 2.03 -3.52 18.79
CA VAL A 218 1.07 -3.12 17.75
C VAL A 218 0.04 -2.23 18.44
N GLU A 219 -0.17 -1.05 17.89
CA GLU A 219 -1.16 -0.11 18.38
C GLU A 219 -2.58 -0.52 17.97
N TYR A 220 -3.53 -0.28 18.88
CA TYR A 220 -4.95 -0.53 18.64
C TYR A 220 -5.83 0.46 19.41
N ILE A 221 -7.08 0.59 18.97
CA ILE A 221 -8.15 1.31 19.63
C ILE A 221 -9.31 0.37 19.94
N VAL A 222 -10.29 0.82 20.71
CA VAL A 222 -11.53 0.09 20.98
C VAL A 222 -12.65 0.82 20.27
N VAL A 223 -13.37 0.14 19.37
CA VAL A 223 -14.45 0.76 18.60
C VAL A 223 -15.54 1.30 19.53
N GLU A 224 -15.95 2.55 19.33
CA GLU A 224 -17.01 3.21 20.07
C GLU A 224 -18.33 3.21 19.27
N PRO A 225 -19.51 3.34 19.93
CA PRO A 225 -20.81 3.23 19.26
C PRO A 225 -21.04 4.23 18.12
N HIS A 226 -20.35 5.36 18.13
CA HIS A 226 -20.47 6.41 17.12
C HIS A 226 -19.39 6.35 16.04
N ASP A 227 -18.48 5.38 16.12
CA ASP A 227 -17.43 5.24 15.13
C ASP A 227 -17.99 4.84 13.77
N THR A 228 -17.38 5.42 12.75
CA THR A 228 -17.51 4.99 11.36
C THR A 228 -16.10 4.84 10.80
N TYR A 229 -15.94 4.07 9.71
CA TYR A 229 -14.65 4.08 9.02
C TYR A 229 -14.24 5.50 8.62
N ALA A 230 -15.18 6.38 8.28
CA ALA A 230 -14.87 7.76 7.92
C ALA A 230 -14.31 8.57 9.10
N SER A 231 -14.90 8.46 10.30
CA SER A 231 -14.41 9.14 11.50
C SER A 231 -13.05 8.59 11.92
N LEU A 232 -12.91 7.27 11.99
CA LEU A 232 -11.65 6.61 12.36
C LEU A 232 -10.54 6.84 11.33
N SER A 233 -10.86 6.81 10.04
CA SER A 233 -9.89 7.08 8.97
C SER A 233 -9.29 8.48 9.10
N ARG A 234 -10.13 9.47 9.43
CA ARG A 234 -9.64 10.84 9.60
C ARG A 234 -8.89 11.02 10.90
N ALA A 235 -9.43 10.50 11.98
CA ALA A 235 -8.84 10.70 13.30
C ALA A 235 -7.55 9.92 13.51
N MET A 236 -7.47 8.69 13.01
CA MET A 236 -6.26 7.88 13.03
C MET A 236 -5.35 8.20 11.84
N GLU A 237 -5.79 9.08 10.93
CA GLU A 237 -5.08 9.44 9.70
C GLU A 237 -4.75 8.21 8.85
N MET A 238 -5.70 7.29 8.75
CA MET A 238 -5.60 6.02 8.04
C MET A 238 -6.59 5.92 6.91
N MET A 239 -6.21 5.18 5.88
CA MET A 239 -7.18 4.74 4.89
C MET A 239 -8.02 3.61 5.48
N GLN A 240 -9.31 3.58 5.14
CA GLN A 240 -10.22 2.49 5.52
C GLN A 240 -9.63 1.10 5.19
N TRP A 241 -8.96 0.98 4.04
CA TRP A 241 -8.35 -0.30 3.65
C TRP A 241 -7.23 -0.72 4.60
N GLU A 242 -6.48 0.22 5.20
CA GLU A 242 -5.45 -0.11 6.19
C GLU A 242 -6.10 -0.70 7.44
N LEU A 243 -7.16 -0.05 7.96
CA LEU A 243 -7.93 -0.55 9.10
C LEU A 243 -8.51 -1.94 8.81
N GLN A 244 -9.10 -2.13 7.63
CA GLN A 244 -9.64 -3.43 7.21
C GLN A 244 -8.56 -4.49 7.08
N ARG A 245 -7.44 -4.16 6.44
CA ARG A 245 -6.32 -5.08 6.19
C ARG A 245 -5.61 -5.50 7.47
N TYR A 246 -5.40 -4.56 8.40
CA TYR A 246 -4.75 -4.86 9.67
C TYR A 246 -5.62 -5.72 10.56
N ASN A 247 -6.94 -5.59 10.43
CA ASN A 247 -7.93 -6.31 11.22
C ASN A 247 -8.54 -7.51 10.50
N GLU A 248 -8.17 -7.82 9.26
CA GLU A 248 -8.73 -8.94 8.48
C GLU A 248 -10.28 -8.85 8.37
N LEU A 249 -10.80 -7.63 8.19
CA LEU A 249 -12.25 -7.36 8.13
C LEU A 249 -12.77 -7.48 6.69
N PRO A 250 -13.77 -8.35 6.42
CA PRO A 250 -14.34 -8.55 5.09
C PRO A 250 -15.48 -7.58 4.75
N THR A 251 -15.97 -6.82 5.74
CA THR A 251 -17.19 -6.01 5.64
C THR A 251 -16.91 -4.54 5.40
N ARG A 252 -17.90 -3.85 4.83
CA ARG A 252 -17.93 -2.38 4.69
C ARG A 252 -18.23 -1.66 6.00
N ASP A 253 -18.79 -2.36 6.98
CA ASP A 253 -19.12 -1.83 8.29
C ASP A 253 -18.04 -2.16 9.32
N LEU A 254 -17.89 -1.29 10.32
CA LEU A 254 -17.01 -1.54 11.46
C LEU A 254 -17.56 -2.70 12.30
N PRO A 255 -16.69 -3.44 13.01
CA PRO A 255 -17.15 -4.40 13.99
C PRO A 255 -17.93 -3.69 15.11
N PRO A 256 -18.74 -4.42 15.89
CA PRO A 256 -19.52 -3.84 16.98
C PRO A 256 -18.65 -3.04 17.97
N ALA A 257 -19.25 -2.02 18.59
CA ALA A 257 -18.60 -1.27 19.65
C ALA A 257 -18.07 -2.20 20.77
N GLY A 258 -16.93 -1.84 21.36
CA GLY A 258 -16.16 -2.66 22.28
C GLY A 258 -15.14 -3.59 21.61
N THR A 259 -15.17 -3.72 20.28
CA THR A 259 -14.19 -4.55 19.56
C THR A 259 -12.84 -3.86 19.45
N ILE A 260 -11.75 -4.63 19.59
CA ILE A 260 -10.39 -4.14 19.32
C ILE A 260 -10.19 -3.93 17.82
N LEU A 261 -9.66 -2.76 17.45
CA LEU A 261 -9.29 -2.41 16.09
C LEU A 261 -7.81 -1.99 16.05
N TYR A 262 -6.96 -2.84 15.47
CA TYR A 262 -5.54 -2.55 15.27
C TYR A 262 -5.35 -1.46 14.22
N ILE A 263 -4.55 -0.45 14.57
CA ILE A 263 -4.19 0.67 13.69
C ILE A 263 -2.78 0.48 13.10
N GLN A 264 -2.19 -0.69 13.30
CA GLN A 264 -0.92 -1.13 12.72
C GLN A 264 -1.00 -2.60 12.29
N PRO A 265 -0.15 -3.07 11.35
CA PRO A 265 -0.14 -4.46 10.95
C PRO A 265 0.15 -5.42 12.12
N LYS A 266 -0.75 -6.40 12.33
CA LYS A 266 -0.53 -7.49 13.30
C LYS A 266 0.76 -8.28 13.03
N ARG A 267 1.37 -8.84 14.08
CA ARG A 267 2.66 -9.57 13.98
C ARG A 267 2.47 -11.00 13.46
N ARG A 268 3.56 -11.66 13.06
CA ARG A 268 3.55 -13.08 12.65
C ARG A 268 3.67 -14.06 13.82
N LYS A 269 3.97 -13.55 15.01
CA LYS A 269 4.15 -14.32 16.25
C LYS A 269 3.51 -13.52 17.37
N ALA A 270 2.93 -14.20 18.36
CA ALA A 270 2.50 -13.54 19.60
C ALA A 270 3.70 -12.93 20.35
N ALA A 271 3.42 -12.16 21.41
CA ALA A 271 4.43 -11.54 22.25
C ALA A 271 5.37 -12.59 22.87
N PHE A 272 6.55 -12.16 23.34
CA PHE A 272 7.42 -13.08 24.08
C PHE A 272 6.73 -13.52 25.37
N GLY A 273 6.84 -14.80 25.73
CA GLY A 273 6.09 -15.42 26.83
C GLY A 273 4.83 -16.16 26.38
N GLU A 274 4.15 -15.69 25.32
CA GLU A 274 2.92 -16.29 24.80
C GLU A 274 3.25 -17.44 23.82
N GLN A 275 3.52 -18.63 24.33
CA GLN A 275 3.96 -19.76 23.50
C GLN A 275 2.80 -20.48 22.82
N THR A 276 1.77 -20.78 23.60
CA THR A 276 0.60 -21.57 23.19
C THR A 276 -0.67 -20.95 23.75
N HIS A 277 -1.80 -21.37 23.20
CA HIS A 277 -3.12 -21.01 23.68
C HIS A 277 -4.03 -22.23 23.56
N VAL A 278 -4.80 -22.52 24.60
CA VAL A 278 -5.80 -23.61 24.59
C VAL A 278 -7.13 -22.98 24.22
N VAL A 279 -7.72 -23.44 23.11
CA VAL A 279 -8.96 -22.88 22.57
C VAL A 279 -10.09 -23.07 23.56
N GLU A 280 -10.72 -21.97 23.96
CA GLU A 280 -11.88 -21.95 24.84
C GLU A 280 -13.19 -22.09 24.04
N ALA A 281 -14.28 -22.44 24.73
CA ALA A 281 -15.59 -22.58 24.08
C ALA A 281 -16.04 -21.24 23.47
N GLY A 282 -16.37 -21.27 22.18
CA GLY A 282 -16.82 -20.08 21.43
C GLY A 282 -15.69 -19.22 20.85
N GLU A 283 -14.42 -19.53 21.11
CA GLU A 283 -13.31 -18.84 20.45
C GLU A 283 -13.17 -19.28 18.99
N THR A 284 -12.88 -18.30 18.16
CA THR A 284 -12.52 -18.48 16.75
C THR A 284 -11.05 -18.16 16.52
N LEU A 285 -10.48 -18.71 15.46
CA LEU A 285 -9.14 -18.35 14.96
C LEU A 285 -8.94 -16.83 14.85
N TYR A 286 -9.99 -16.13 14.41
CA TYR A 286 -10.02 -14.67 14.33
C TYR A 286 -9.95 -14.02 15.71
N SER A 287 -10.80 -14.43 16.65
CA SER A 287 -10.80 -13.86 18.01
C SER A 287 -9.45 -14.08 18.73
N ILE A 288 -8.83 -15.25 18.55
CA ILE A 288 -7.51 -15.56 19.13
C ILE A 288 -6.42 -14.72 18.44
N SER A 289 -6.50 -14.57 17.11
CA SER A 289 -5.63 -13.67 16.36
C SER A 289 -5.69 -12.22 16.88
N GLN A 290 -6.90 -11.72 17.15
CA GLN A 290 -7.13 -10.40 17.74
C GLN A 290 -6.58 -10.34 19.16
N ARG A 291 -6.80 -11.37 19.99
CA ARG A 291 -6.30 -11.46 21.38
C ARG A 291 -4.79 -11.27 21.45
N TYR A 292 -4.02 -11.91 20.57
CA TYR A 292 -2.55 -11.91 20.60
C TYR A 292 -1.88 -10.91 19.65
N ALA A 293 -2.64 -10.03 18.99
CA ALA A 293 -2.14 -9.09 17.98
C ALA A 293 -1.28 -9.79 16.90
N MET A 294 -1.72 -10.97 16.46
CA MET A 294 -1.01 -11.79 15.46
C MET A 294 -1.88 -12.08 14.25
N LYS A 295 -1.32 -12.21 13.05
CA LYS A 295 -2.09 -12.47 11.82
C LYS A 295 -2.74 -13.85 11.85
N SER A 296 -4.02 -13.96 11.49
CA SER A 296 -4.77 -15.23 11.44
C SER A 296 -4.12 -16.21 10.47
N ALA A 297 -3.65 -15.73 9.31
CA ALA A 297 -2.93 -16.56 8.34
C ALA A 297 -1.64 -17.16 8.92
N SER A 298 -0.94 -16.42 9.77
CA SER A 298 0.26 -16.92 10.44
C SER A 298 -0.08 -17.91 11.55
N LEU A 299 -1.20 -17.69 12.27
CA LEU A 299 -1.70 -18.62 13.28
C LEU A 299 -2.13 -19.94 12.63
N ARG A 300 -2.89 -19.91 11.53
CA ARG A 300 -3.25 -21.09 10.73
C ARG A 300 -2.03 -21.86 10.27
N LYS A 301 -1.10 -21.19 9.59
CA LYS A 301 0.12 -21.83 9.06
C LYS A 301 0.93 -22.52 10.15
N LYS A 302 1.06 -21.91 11.34
CA LYS A 302 1.80 -22.51 12.46
C LYS A 302 1.16 -23.79 12.97
N ASN A 303 -0.15 -23.90 12.86
CA ASN A 303 -0.93 -24.99 13.45
C ASN A 303 -1.43 -25.99 12.42
N HIS A 304 -0.94 -25.89 11.17
CA HIS A 304 -1.34 -26.74 10.05
C HIS A 304 -2.85 -26.76 9.80
N ILE A 305 -3.55 -25.67 10.15
CA ILE A 305 -4.99 -25.54 9.98
C ILE A 305 -5.29 -25.14 8.54
N ALA A 306 -6.12 -25.92 7.86
CA ALA A 306 -6.52 -25.67 6.49
C ALA A 306 -7.38 -24.40 6.34
N ALA A 307 -7.50 -23.90 5.12
CA ALA A 307 -8.38 -22.77 4.85
C ALA A 307 -9.85 -23.18 5.08
N GLY A 308 -10.57 -22.42 5.92
CA GLY A 308 -11.96 -22.70 6.28
C GLY A 308 -12.13 -23.72 7.41
N GLU A 309 -11.06 -24.35 7.88
CA GLU A 309 -11.09 -25.21 9.06
C GLU A 309 -11.22 -24.36 10.33
N GLU A 310 -12.16 -24.75 11.19
CA GLU A 310 -12.42 -24.11 12.48
C GLU A 310 -11.59 -24.75 13.59
N VAL A 311 -11.32 -23.97 14.63
CA VAL A 311 -10.64 -24.47 15.82
C VAL A 311 -11.65 -25.11 16.77
N VAL A 312 -11.24 -26.16 17.47
CA VAL A 312 -12.10 -26.87 18.41
C VAL A 312 -11.73 -26.56 19.86
N PRO A 313 -12.69 -26.42 20.78
CA PRO A 313 -12.39 -26.24 22.20
C PRO A 313 -11.47 -27.34 22.73
N GLY A 314 -10.46 -26.95 23.51
CA GLY A 314 -9.40 -27.83 24.01
C GLY A 314 -8.21 -28.01 23.07
N GLN A 315 -8.29 -27.57 21.80
CA GLN A 315 -7.16 -27.60 20.88
C GLN A 315 -6.04 -26.67 21.36
N VAL A 316 -4.80 -27.15 21.33
CA VAL A 316 -3.62 -26.33 21.65
C VAL A 316 -3.08 -25.68 20.38
N LEU A 317 -3.11 -24.35 20.34
CA LEU A 317 -2.53 -23.54 19.26
C LEU A 317 -1.16 -23.01 19.65
N TYR A 318 -0.18 -23.20 18.77
CA TYR A 318 1.16 -22.66 18.86
C TYR A 318 1.20 -21.25 18.26
N LEU A 319 1.56 -20.27 19.10
CA LEU A 319 1.51 -18.85 18.77
C LEU A 319 2.85 -18.30 18.27
N ARG A 320 3.94 -19.01 18.56
CA ARG A 320 5.32 -18.57 18.23
C ARG A 320 6.08 -19.57 17.39
N LYS A 321 6.08 -20.85 17.76
CA LYS A 321 6.72 -21.96 17.01
C LYS A 321 5.73 -22.61 16.04
N GLU A 322 6.21 -23.49 15.18
CA GLU A 322 5.33 -24.39 14.42
C GLU A 322 4.86 -25.52 15.33
N ALA A 323 3.61 -25.93 15.17
CA ALA A 323 3.03 -27.07 15.83
C ALA A 323 3.71 -28.36 15.35
N PRO A 324 3.86 -29.37 16.21
CA PRO A 324 4.29 -30.70 15.79
C PRO A 324 3.41 -31.21 14.65
N LYS A 325 4.01 -31.94 13.70
CA LYS A 325 3.22 -32.64 12.69
C LYS A 325 2.42 -33.73 13.40
N GLN A 326 1.13 -33.85 13.08
CA GLN A 326 0.35 -35.01 13.49
C GLN A 326 0.86 -36.20 12.66
N GLU A 327 1.24 -37.29 13.34
CA GLU A 327 1.71 -38.53 12.72
C GLU A 327 0.59 -39.30 12.01
#